data_AF-A0A9D8MSJ3-F1
#
_entry.id   AF-A0A9D8MSJ3-F1
#
_cell.length_a   1.000
_cell.length_b   1.000
_cell.length_c   1.000
_cell.angle_alpha   90.00
_cell.angle_beta   90.00
_cell.angle_gamma   90.00
#
_symmetry.space_group_name_H-M   'P 1'
#
loop_
_entity.id
_entity.type
_entity.pdbx_description
1 polymer ?
#
loop_
_entity_poly.entity_id
_entity_poly.type
_entity_poly.pdbx_seq_one_letter_code
_entity_poly.pdbx_strand_id
1 'polypeptide(L)'
;MANEAKTSQLFRKLLREKGYYDDKDIVVEEQQAAAGKLAKLLQNASKSGAGKGFPDFIITSGRYPSLVIVVECKADTRKHESETLDSFRDYAMDGALLYASFLSKEYDVIAIGFSGEKETDTRLSHFLQLSEERDAHRYFQDGVLLPLDDYYHGLMESNYKFNQDFGKLIDYTKEVNEELHDKKIKERLRGLLISGILIALKNDRFKAEYKNYRTTQDLVTNLYNSIKAELQGSDVPEGTKQKLIRGFDFILTSSSINDSSAEAKKYLT
;
A
#
# COMPACT_ATOMS: atom_id res chain seq x y z
N MET A 1 7.09 -31.72 -26.32
CA MET A 1 6.82 -30.31 -26.62
C MET A 1 6.39 -29.68 -25.31
N ALA A 2 7.03 -28.58 -24.91
CA ALA A 2 6.71 -27.92 -23.65
C ALA A 2 5.32 -27.27 -23.74
N ASN A 3 4.47 -27.46 -22.73
CA ASN A 3 3.07 -27.05 -22.74
C ASN A 3 2.76 -26.14 -21.55
N GLU A 4 2.72 -24.82 -21.79
CA GLU A 4 2.38 -23.82 -20.76
C GLU A 4 0.99 -24.04 -20.15
N ALA A 5 0.05 -24.68 -20.85
CA ALA A 5 -1.27 -24.98 -20.29
C ALA A 5 -1.20 -25.97 -19.11
N LYS A 6 -0.21 -26.88 -19.09
CA LYS A 6 0.04 -27.75 -17.93
C LYS A 6 0.58 -26.95 -16.76
N THR A 7 1.51 -26.03 -17.02
CA THR A 7 2.05 -25.10 -16.01
C THR A 7 0.94 -24.27 -15.39
N SER A 8 0.07 -23.64 -16.19
CA SER A 8 -1.08 -22.90 -15.67
C SER A 8 -2.03 -23.79 -14.86
N GLN A 9 -2.23 -25.05 -15.26
CA GLN A 9 -3.04 -26.00 -14.48
C GLN A 9 -2.42 -26.32 -13.11
N LEU A 10 -1.09 -26.48 -13.04
CA LEU A 10 -0.38 -26.65 -11.77
C LEU A 10 -0.51 -25.40 -10.89
N PHE A 11 -0.36 -24.20 -11.47
CA PHE A 11 -0.54 -22.96 -10.71
C PHE A 11 -1.98 -22.80 -10.18
N ARG A 12 -3.00 -23.14 -10.99
CA ARG A 12 -4.40 -23.19 -10.54
C ARG A 12 -4.59 -24.14 -9.35
N LYS A 13 -3.88 -25.27 -9.32
CA LYS A 13 -3.92 -26.20 -8.18
C LYS A 13 -3.34 -25.55 -6.94
N LEU A 14 -2.19 -24.87 -7.04
CA LEU A 14 -1.60 -24.13 -5.92
C LEU A 14 -2.54 -23.04 -5.39
N LEU A 15 -3.20 -22.29 -6.28
CA LEU A 15 -4.19 -21.29 -5.90
C LEU A 15 -5.36 -21.91 -5.12
N ARG A 16 -5.87 -23.06 -5.54
CA ARG A 16 -6.92 -23.80 -4.80
C ARG A 16 -6.43 -24.26 -3.43
N GLU A 17 -5.24 -24.84 -3.35
CA GLU A 17 -4.64 -25.28 -2.09
C GLU A 17 -4.42 -24.14 -1.10
N LYS A 18 -4.23 -22.92 -1.60
CA LYS A 18 -4.07 -21.69 -0.81
C LYS A 18 -5.37 -20.91 -0.59
N GLY A 19 -6.52 -21.47 -0.97
CA GLY A 19 -7.84 -20.91 -0.68
C GLY A 19 -8.27 -19.74 -1.58
N TYR A 20 -7.54 -19.43 -2.66
CA TYR A 20 -7.84 -18.28 -3.54
C TYR A 20 -9.19 -18.37 -4.25
N TYR A 21 -9.73 -19.58 -4.41
CA TYR A 21 -11.04 -19.81 -5.04
C TYR A 21 -12.17 -20.05 -4.01
N ASP A 22 -11.82 -20.20 -2.73
CA ASP A 22 -12.80 -20.44 -1.65
C ASP A 22 -13.28 -19.12 -1.02
N ASP A 23 -12.53 -18.04 -1.25
CA ASP A 23 -12.78 -16.71 -0.71
C ASP A 23 -13.54 -15.83 -1.70
N LYS A 24 -14.76 -15.43 -1.34
CA LYS A 24 -15.63 -14.58 -2.16
C LYS A 24 -15.10 -13.18 -2.42
N ASP A 25 -14.18 -12.69 -1.58
CA ASP A 25 -13.60 -11.35 -1.74
C ASP A 25 -12.42 -11.38 -2.72
N ILE A 26 -11.91 -12.57 -3.06
CA ILE A 26 -10.79 -12.75 -3.99
C ILE A 26 -11.34 -13.00 -5.39
N VAL A 27 -10.79 -12.27 -6.36
CA VAL A 27 -11.08 -12.47 -7.78
C VAL A 27 -9.80 -12.92 -8.47
N VAL A 28 -9.85 -14.10 -9.09
CA VAL A 28 -8.79 -14.64 -9.95
C VAL A 28 -9.25 -14.57 -11.40
N GLU A 29 -8.56 -13.77 -12.21
CA GLU A 29 -8.80 -13.62 -13.64
C GLU A 29 -7.66 -14.25 -14.42
N GLU A 30 -7.98 -14.95 -15.52
CA GLU A 30 -6.99 -15.60 -16.36
C GLU A 30 -6.90 -14.96 -17.74
N GLN A 31 -5.68 -14.78 -18.23
CA GLN A 31 -5.32 -14.22 -19.54
C GLN A 31 -5.73 -12.75 -19.75
N GLN A 32 -6.85 -12.29 -19.22
CA GLN A 32 -7.37 -10.95 -19.46
C GLN A 32 -7.99 -10.35 -18.19
N ALA A 33 -7.54 -9.14 -17.82
CA ALA A 33 -8.21 -8.32 -16.82
C ALA A 33 -9.62 -7.93 -17.28
N ALA A 34 -10.58 -7.96 -16.36
CA ALA A 34 -11.89 -7.35 -16.55
C ALA A 34 -11.76 -5.85 -16.82
N ALA A 35 -12.76 -5.31 -17.50
CA ALA A 35 -12.82 -3.90 -17.84
C ALA A 35 -12.66 -3.01 -16.60
N GLY A 36 -11.91 -1.93 -16.72
CA GLY A 36 -11.67 -1.01 -15.61
C GLY A 36 -10.24 -0.52 -15.58
N LYS A 37 -9.80 -0.13 -14.38
CA LYS A 37 -8.50 0.51 -14.12
C LYS A 37 -7.32 -0.42 -14.45
N LEU A 38 -7.39 -1.68 -14.01
CA LEU A 38 -6.39 -2.71 -14.34
C LEU A 38 -6.26 -2.93 -15.85
N ALA A 39 -7.38 -3.12 -16.55
CA ALA A 39 -7.36 -3.27 -18.00
C ALA A 39 -6.78 -2.05 -18.72
N LYS A 40 -6.97 -0.82 -18.21
CA LYS A 40 -6.36 0.41 -18.74
C LYS A 40 -4.85 0.42 -18.56
N LEU A 41 -4.36 0.08 -17.36
CA LEU A 41 -2.92 0.03 -17.09
C LEU A 41 -2.21 -1.01 -17.96
N LEU A 42 -2.86 -2.13 -18.25
CA LEU A 42 -2.31 -3.19 -19.11
C LEU A 42 -2.45 -2.91 -20.62
N GLN A 43 -3.04 -1.80 -21.08
CA GLN A 43 -3.26 -1.55 -22.51
C GLN A 43 -1.96 -1.47 -23.33
N ASN A 44 -0.85 -1.10 -22.70
CA ASN A 44 0.45 -0.95 -23.35
C ASN A 44 1.50 -1.91 -22.78
N ALA A 45 1.07 -2.97 -22.06
CA ALA A 45 1.94 -3.89 -21.34
C ALA A 45 2.29 -5.17 -22.15
N SER A 46 2.31 -5.10 -23.47
CA SER A 46 2.62 -6.26 -24.31
C SER A 46 4.08 -6.71 -24.16
N LYS A 47 4.29 -8.00 -23.90
CA LYS A 47 5.60 -8.67 -23.93
C LYS A 47 6.28 -8.62 -25.30
N SER A 48 5.57 -8.19 -26.35
CA SER A 48 6.08 -8.05 -27.72
C SER A 48 6.39 -6.60 -28.09
N GLY A 49 6.35 -5.68 -27.13
CA GLY A 49 6.58 -4.25 -27.33
C GLY A 49 5.28 -3.47 -27.37
N ALA A 50 4.56 -3.49 -28.50
CA ALA A 50 3.34 -2.71 -28.67
C ALA A 50 2.07 -3.53 -28.33
N GLY A 51 1.10 -2.88 -27.69
CA GLY A 51 -0.24 -3.40 -27.45
C GLY A 51 -0.49 -3.88 -26.02
N LYS A 52 -1.63 -4.57 -25.87
CA LYS A 52 -2.15 -5.00 -24.57
C LYS A 52 -1.36 -6.16 -23.97
N GLY A 53 -1.14 -6.11 -22.66
CA GLY A 53 -0.59 -7.20 -21.86
C GLY A 53 -1.66 -8.20 -21.42
N PHE A 54 -1.27 -9.47 -21.34
CA PHE A 54 -2.13 -10.59 -20.99
C PHE A 54 -1.38 -11.49 -20.00
N PRO A 55 -1.35 -11.11 -18.71
CA PRO A 55 -0.81 -11.98 -17.66
C PRO A 55 -1.59 -13.29 -17.61
N ASP A 56 -0.94 -14.39 -17.26
CA ASP A 56 -1.62 -15.69 -17.14
C ASP A 56 -2.64 -15.67 -16.00
N PHE A 57 -2.29 -15.02 -14.89
CA PHE A 57 -3.21 -14.77 -13.78
C PHE A 57 -3.12 -13.33 -13.28
N ILE A 58 -4.26 -12.78 -12.91
CA ILE A 58 -4.41 -11.51 -12.21
C ILE A 58 -5.29 -11.78 -11.01
N ILE A 59 -4.82 -11.43 -9.82
CA ILE A 59 -5.52 -11.70 -8.57
C ILE A 59 -5.72 -10.37 -7.84
N THR A 60 -6.96 -10.13 -7.45
CA THR A 60 -7.36 -8.93 -6.70
C THR A 60 -8.23 -9.31 -5.52
N SER A 61 -8.40 -8.39 -4.57
CA SER A 61 -9.28 -8.59 -3.44
C SER A 61 -10.08 -7.35 -3.09
N GLY A 62 -11.36 -7.55 -2.77
CA GLY A 62 -12.22 -6.51 -2.20
C GLY A 62 -11.75 -6.06 -0.80
N ARG A 63 -11.04 -6.92 -0.06
CA ARG A 63 -10.45 -6.57 1.25
C ARG A 63 -9.19 -5.73 1.12
N TYR A 64 -8.37 -6.00 0.10
CA TYR A 64 -7.09 -5.32 -0.12
C TYR A 64 -7.05 -4.66 -1.51
N PRO A 65 -7.87 -3.62 -1.74
CA PRO A 65 -8.07 -3.04 -3.08
C PRO A 65 -6.82 -2.36 -3.66
N SER A 66 -5.82 -2.05 -2.85
CA SER A 66 -4.54 -1.49 -3.29
C SER A 66 -3.50 -2.53 -3.71
N LEU A 67 -3.73 -3.82 -3.42
CA LEU A 67 -2.81 -4.91 -3.71
C LEU A 67 -3.29 -5.72 -4.91
N VAL A 68 -2.38 -5.98 -5.84
CA VAL A 68 -2.61 -6.85 -7.01
C VAL A 68 -1.52 -7.90 -7.08
N ILE A 69 -1.87 -9.14 -7.41
CA ILE A 69 -0.89 -10.18 -7.76
C ILE A 69 -1.01 -10.45 -9.25
N VAL A 70 0.13 -10.45 -9.95
CA VAL A 70 0.20 -10.86 -11.35
C VAL A 70 1.16 -12.02 -11.51
N VAL A 71 0.78 -12.95 -12.37
CA VAL A 71 1.52 -14.19 -12.58
C VAL A 71 1.75 -14.42 -14.05
N GLU A 72 2.95 -14.87 -14.38
CA GLU A 72 3.32 -15.32 -15.71
C GLU A 72 3.95 -16.72 -15.59
N CYS A 73 3.55 -17.61 -16.50
CA CYS A 73 3.92 -19.01 -16.54
C CYS A 73 4.87 -19.31 -17.70
N LYS A 74 5.86 -20.18 -17.47
CA LYS A 74 6.67 -20.80 -18.53
C LYS A 74 6.79 -22.30 -18.35
N ALA A 75 6.66 -23.07 -19.41
CA ALA A 75 6.77 -24.52 -19.30
C ALA A 75 8.18 -25.01 -18.90
N ASP A 76 9.23 -24.36 -19.40
CA ASP A 76 10.62 -24.73 -19.16
C ASP A 76 11.17 -24.04 -17.90
N THR A 77 11.69 -24.81 -16.94
CA THR A 77 12.30 -24.28 -15.71
C THR A 77 13.59 -23.49 -15.97
N ARG A 78 14.23 -23.70 -17.12
CA ARG A 78 15.36 -22.88 -17.60
C ARG A 78 14.94 -21.49 -18.07
N LYS A 79 13.65 -21.31 -18.38
CA LYS A 79 13.02 -20.05 -18.75
C LYS A 79 12.28 -19.40 -17.57
N HIS A 80 12.76 -19.62 -16.35
CA HIS A 80 12.14 -19.03 -15.16
C HIS A 80 12.44 -17.52 -15.06
N GLU A 81 13.72 -17.16 -15.20
CA GLU A 81 14.23 -15.81 -14.99
C GLU A 81 15.50 -15.61 -15.80
N SER A 82 15.65 -14.47 -16.46
CA SER A 82 16.89 -14.10 -17.16
C SER A 82 17.86 -13.39 -16.23
N GLU A 83 19.13 -13.26 -16.64
CA GLU A 83 20.14 -12.56 -15.83
C GLU A 83 19.85 -11.06 -15.68
N THR A 84 19.17 -10.46 -16.65
CA THR A 84 18.93 -9.01 -16.76
C THR A 84 17.50 -8.59 -16.44
N LEU A 85 16.58 -9.54 -16.28
CA LEU A 85 15.14 -9.31 -16.01
C LEU A 85 14.42 -8.47 -17.09
N ASP A 86 14.94 -8.44 -18.32
CA ASP A 86 14.41 -7.66 -19.45
C ASP A 86 13.92 -8.52 -20.63
N SER A 87 14.00 -9.85 -20.51
CA SER A 87 13.59 -10.81 -21.54
C SER A 87 12.13 -11.24 -21.37
N PHE A 88 11.23 -10.23 -21.36
CA PHE A 88 9.84 -10.34 -20.93
C PHE A 88 9.00 -11.43 -21.61
N ARG A 89 9.29 -11.74 -22.88
CA ARG A 89 8.55 -12.76 -23.65
C ARG A 89 8.95 -14.18 -23.27
N ASP A 90 10.25 -14.35 -23.03
CA ASP A 90 10.88 -15.66 -22.95
C ASP A 90 10.92 -16.21 -21.53
N TYR A 91 10.90 -15.34 -20.51
CA TYR A 91 11.07 -15.73 -19.12
C TYR A 91 9.86 -15.37 -18.26
N ALA A 92 9.53 -16.26 -17.32
CA ALA A 92 8.35 -16.13 -16.47
C ALA A 92 8.42 -14.90 -15.55
N MET A 93 9.52 -14.76 -14.81
CA MET A 93 9.71 -13.66 -13.87
C MET A 93 9.81 -12.31 -14.59
N ASP A 94 10.57 -12.25 -15.69
CA ASP A 94 10.68 -11.06 -16.53
C ASP A 94 9.31 -10.59 -17.04
N GLY A 95 8.49 -11.52 -17.57
CA GLY A 95 7.14 -11.19 -18.03
C GLY A 95 6.23 -10.69 -16.91
N ALA A 96 6.30 -11.30 -15.72
CA ALA A 96 5.56 -10.83 -14.55
C ALA A 96 6.01 -9.42 -14.10
N LEU A 97 7.32 -9.15 -14.11
CA LEU A 97 7.88 -7.83 -13.78
C LEU A 97 7.49 -6.76 -14.79
N LEU A 98 7.41 -7.11 -16.08
CA LEU A 98 6.86 -6.20 -17.09
C LEU A 98 5.47 -5.73 -16.66
N TYR A 99 4.54 -6.65 -16.39
CA TYR A 99 3.19 -6.28 -15.99
C TYR A 99 3.15 -5.50 -14.67
N ALA A 100 3.99 -5.88 -13.70
CA ALA A 100 4.12 -5.17 -12.44
C ALA A 100 4.51 -3.71 -12.65
N SER A 101 5.44 -3.40 -13.57
CA SER A 101 5.84 -2.01 -13.87
C SER A 101 4.73 -1.12 -14.43
N PHE A 102 3.70 -1.71 -15.06
CA PHE A 102 2.53 -0.96 -15.53
C PHE A 102 1.49 -0.79 -14.43
N LEU A 103 1.26 -1.85 -13.65
CA LEU A 103 0.28 -1.88 -12.58
C LEU A 103 0.73 -1.07 -11.35
N SER A 104 2.04 -1.03 -11.11
CA SER A 104 2.65 -0.29 -10.00
C SER A 104 2.41 1.21 -10.09
N LYS A 105 1.94 1.75 -11.23
CA LYS A 105 1.51 3.15 -11.30
C LYS A 105 0.42 3.48 -10.28
N GLU A 106 -0.40 2.51 -9.90
CA GLU A 106 -1.56 2.77 -9.03
C GLU A 106 -1.84 1.66 -7.99
N TYR A 107 -1.00 0.62 -7.92
CA TYR A 107 -1.19 -0.52 -7.03
C TYR A 107 0.15 -0.98 -6.45
N ASP A 108 0.14 -1.53 -5.25
CA ASP A 108 1.23 -2.39 -4.79
C ASP A 108 1.09 -3.74 -5.50
N VAL A 109 2.16 -4.26 -6.08
CA VAL A 109 2.11 -5.44 -6.96
C VAL A 109 3.03 -6.54 -6.46
N ILE A 110 2.48 -7.74 -6.30
CA ILE A 110 3.26 -8.97 -6.20
C ILE A 110 3.37 -9.59 -7.60
N ALA A 111 4.57 -9.53 -8.17
CA ALA A 111 4.88 -10.21 -9.42
C ALA A 111 5.34 -11.64 -9.11
N ILE A 112 4.73 -12.63 -9.74
CA ILE A 112 5.10 -14.04 -9.57
C ILE A 112 5.50 -14.65 -10.91
N GLY A 113 6.75 -15.11 -10.99
CA GLY A 113 7.18 -15.99 -12.05
C GLY A 113 6.93 -17.44 -11.64
N PHE A 114 6.24 -18.22 -12.47
CA PHE A 114 6.06 -19.65 -12.25
C PHE A 114 6.54 -20.45 -13.47
N SER A 115 7.30 -21.52 -13.27
CA SER A 115 7.69 -22.39 -14.38
C SER A 115 7.78 -23.87 -14.03
N GLY A 116 7.62 -24.72 -15.05
CA GLY A 116 7.65 -26.19 -14.94
C GLY A 116 6.31 -26.85 -15.30
N GLU A 117 6.38 -28.09 -15.80
CA GLU A 117 5.19 -28.87 -16.23
C GLU A 117 4.85 -30.04 -15.29
N LYS A 118 5.66 -30.28 -14.25
CA LYS A 118 5.52 -31.39 -13.30
C LYS A 118 5.69 -30.86 -11.88
N GLU A 119 4.85 -31.29 -10.95
CA GLU A 119 4.92 -30.88 -9.53
C GLU A 119 6.30 -31.10 -8.89
N THR A 120 7.05 -32.10 -9.35
CA THR A 120 8.40 -32.40 -8.84
C THR A 120 9.50 -31.51 -9.40
N ASP A 121 9.20 -30.69 -10.41
CA ASP A 121 10.15 -29.86 -11.14
C ASP A 121 9.49 -28.53 -11.53
N THR A 122 9.20 -27.73 -10.50
CA THR A 122 8.66 -26.38 -10.65
C THR A 122 9.55 -25.35 -9.97
N ARG A 123 9.55 -24.12 -10.49
CA ARG A 123 10.14 -22.95 -9.86
C ARG A 123 9.09 -21.88 -9.67
N LEU A 124 9.14 -21.19 -8.55
CA LEU A 124 8.25 -20.08 -8.20
C LEU A 124 9.10 -19.00 -7.56
N SER A 125 9.05 -17.78 -8.09
CA SER A 125 9.74 -16.63 -7.49
C SER A 125 8.81 -15.43 -7.35
N HIS A 126 9.15 -14.53 -6.44
CA HIS A 126 8.36 -13.33 -6.16
C HIS A 126 9.19 -12.06 -6.27
N PHE A 127 8.55 -11.01 -6.77
CA PHE A 127 8.99 -9.65 -6.57
C PHE A 127 7.84 -8.81 -6.01
N LEU A 128 8.17 -7.91 -5.09
CA LEU A 128 7.30 -6.87 -4.60
C LEU A 128 7.67 -5.56 -5.30
N GLN A 129 6.72 -4.92 -5.97
CA GLN A 129 6.87 -3.59 -6.53
C GLN A 129 5.80 -2.68 -5.91
N LEU A 130 6.23 -1.65 -5.19
CA LEU A 130 5.30 -0.73 -4.54
C LEU A 130 4.67 0.23 -5.52
N SER A 131 3.48 0.72 -5.16
CA SER A 131 2.78 1.73 -5.94
C SER A 131 3.65 2.97 -6.10
N GLU A 132 3.71 3.52 -7.30
CA GLU A 132 4.49 4.69 -7.73
C GLU A 132 6.01 4.50 -7.71
N GLU A 133 6.51 3.31 -7.35
CA GLU A 133 7.95 2.99 -7.39
C GLU A 133 8.35 2.30 -8.70
N ARG A 134 9.57 2.59 -9.13
CA ARG A 134 10.15 1.98 -10.33
C ARG A 134 10.74 0.60 -10.05
N ASP A 135 11.35 0.45 -8.88
CA ASP A 135 12.12 -0.72 -8.54
C ASP A 135 11.24 -1.80 -7.92
N ALA A 136 11.56 -3.05 -8.24
CA ALA A 136 10.95 -4.23 -7.66
C ALA A 136 11.98 -4.97 -6.79
N HIS A 137 11.52 -5.58 -5.70
CA HIS A 137 12.40 -6.20 -4.70
C HIS A 137 12.02 -7.65 -4.42
N ARG A 138 13.01 -8.52 -4.27
CA ARG A 138 12.83 -9.86 -3.71
C ARG A 138 12.60 -9.77 -2.22
N TYR A 139 11.34 -9.84 -1.81
CA TYR A 139 10.95 -9.70 -0.41
C TYR A 139 10.39 -11.01 0.16
N PHE A 140 9.54 -11.71 -0.58
CA PHE A 140 8.95 -12.98 -0.16
C PHE A 140 9.87 -14.15 -0.46
N GLN A 141 9.72 -15.24 0.31
CA GLN A 141 10.47 -16.47 0.10
C GLN A 141 10.03 -17.16 -1.20
N ASP A 142 10.99 -17.47 -2.06
CA ASP A 142 10.75 -18.23 -3.30
C ASP A 142 10.36 -19.70 -3.02
N GLY A 143 9.72 -20.33 -4.00
CA GLY A 143 9.31 -21.73 -3.99
C GLY A 143 7.96 -22.00 -3.33
N VAL A 144 7.33 -21.02 -2.68
CA VAL A 144 6.06 -21.20 -1.97
C VAL A 144 5.08 -20.10 -2.34
N LEU A 145 3.92 -20.47 -2.86
CA LEU A 145 2.77 -19.56 -2.95
C LEU A 145 2.18 -19.36 -1.55
N LEU A 146 2.01 -18.11 -1.13
CA LEU A 146 1.39 -17.77 0.16
C LEU A 146 -0.13 -17.57 0.01
N PRO A 147 -0.93 -17.72 1.08
CA PRO A 147 -2.26 -17.15 1.14
C PRO A 147 -2.24 -15.64 0.91
N LEU A 148 -3.35 -15.07 0.41
CA LEU A 148 -3.43 -13.63 0.11
C LEU A 148 -3.17 -12.76 1.34
N ASP A 149 -3.75 -13.10 2.49
CA ASP A 149 -3.61 -12.33 3.72
C ASP A 149 -2.13 -12.26 4.18
N ASP A 150 -1.35 -13.33 3.96
CA ASP A 150 0.07 -13.37 4.29
C ASP A 150 0.90 -12.46 3.35
N TYR A 151 0.55 -12.37 2.06
CA TYR A 151 1.16 -11.37 1.16
C TYR A 151 0.85 -9.95 1.62
N TYR A 152 -0.39 -9.68 2.02
CA TYR A 152 -0.78 -8.35 2.48
C TYR A 152 -0.08 -7.97 3.79
N HIS A 153 -0.05 -8.87 4.77
CA HIS A 153 0.67 -8.64 6.03
C HIS A 153 2.15 -8.43 5.79
N GLY A 154 2.80 -9.28 4.97
CA GLY A 154 4.21 -9.10 4.61
C GLY A 154 4.47 -7.76 3.90
N LEU A 155 3.59 -7.32 3.01
CA LEU A 155 3.68 -5.98 2.40
C LEU A 155 3.66 -4.88 3.48
N MET A 156 2.69 -4.91 4.39
CA MET A 156 2.53 -3.92 5.46
C MET A 156 3.71 -3.91 6.45
N GLU A 157 4.36 -5.06 6.66
CA GLU A 157 5.52 -5.21 7.53
C GLU A 157 6.85 -4.93 6.81
N SER A 158 6.84 -4.74 5.49
CA SER A 158 8.05 -4.51 4.73
C SER A 158 8.68 -3.14 5.03
N ASN A 159 10.01 -3.12 5.19
CA ASN A 159 10.76 -1.87 5.31
C ASN A 159 10.58 -0.98 4.08
N TYR A 160 10.33 -1.56 2.90
CA TYR A 160 10.03 -0.81 1.69
C TYR A 160 8.74 0.01 1.85
N LYS A 161 7.65 -0.63 2.26
CA LYS A 161 6.36 0.04 2.43
C LYS A 161 6.41 1.06 3.56
N PHE A 162 7.05 0.71 4.68
CA PHE A 162 7.28 1.63 5.77
C PHE A 162 8.03 2.89 5.31
N ASN A 163 9.16 2.73 4.61
CA ASN A 163 9.95 3.86 4.14
C ASN A 163 9.18 4.75 3.14
N GLN A 164 8.40 4.14 2.24
CA GLN A 164 7.54 4.88 1.32
C GLN A 164 6.49 5.70 2.07
N ASP A 165 5.74 5.06 2.96
CA ASP A 165 4.67 5.74 3.70
C ASP A 165 5.22 6.81 4.64
N PHE A 166 6.40 6.56 5.23
CA PHE A 166 7.13 7.55 6.02
C PHE A 166 7.58 8.74 5.16
N GLY A 167 8.12 8.49 3.96
CA GLY A 167 8.49 9.54 3.01
C GLY A 167 7.29 10.41 2.62
N LYS A 168 6.18 9.77 2.25
CA LYS A 168 4.90 10.45 1.94
C LYS A 168 4.40 11.29 3.11
N LEU A 169 4.52 10.79 4.34
CA LEU A 169 4.17 11.53 5.56
C LEU A 169 5.05 12.76 5.77
N ILE A 170 6.37 12.66 5.54
CA ILE A 170 7.30 13.78 5.64
C ILE A 170 6.98 14.85 4.60
N ASP A 171 6.69 14.46 3.37
CA ASP A 171 6.34 15.42 2.31
C ASP A 171 5.01 16.11 2.60
N TYR A 172 3.99 15.36 3.03
CA TYR A 172 2.73 15.94 3.48
C TYR A 172 2.91 16.90 4.66
N THR A 173 3.82 16.59 5.59
CA THR A 173 4.14 17.49 6.72
C THR A 173 4.73 18.83 6.25
N LYS A 174 5.50 18.84 5.15
CA LYS A 174 6.02 20.09 4.56
C LYS A 174 4.89 20.92 3.97
N GLU A 175 3.97 20.29 3.23
CA GLU A 175 2.79 20.97 2.67
C GLU A 175 1.96 21.62 3.77
N VAL A 176 1.65 20.86 4.83
CA VAL A 176 0.94 21.39 6.01
C VAL A 176 1.72 22.54 6.65
N ASN A 177 3.05 22.46 6.75
CA ASN A 177 3.84 23.54 7.33
C ASN A 177 3.76 24.85 6.52
N GLU A 178 3.75 24.77 5.19
CA GLU A 178 3.54 25.92 4.30
C GLU A 178 2.12 26.49 4.43
N GLU A 179 1.10 25.63 4.47
CA GLU A 179 -0.28 26.09 4.69
C GLU A 179 -0.46 26.80 6.05
N LEU A 180 0.13 26.26 7.12
CA LEU A 180 0.11 26.89 8.44
C LEU A 180 0.95 28.19 8.46
N HIS A 181 1.98 28.30 7.62
CA HIS A 181 2.75 29.53 7.45
C HIS A 181 1.89 30.67 6.90
N ASP A 182 1.16 30.40 5.81
CA ASP A 182 0.28 31.39 5.17
C ASP A 182 -0.82 31.89 6.11
N LYS A 183 -1.23 31.05 7.06
CA LYS A 183 -2.18 31.39 8.14
C LYS A 183 -1.57 32.14 9.33
N LYS A 184 -0.30 32.54 9.24
CA LYS A 184 0.43 33.29 10.27
C LYS A 184 0.53 32.55 11.62
N ILE A 185 0.45 31.22 11.60
CA ILE A 185 0.74 30.41 12.79
C ILE A 185 2.25 30.42 13.00
N LYS A 186 2.71 30.71 14.22
CA LYS A 186 4.15 30.79 14.53
C LYS A 186 4.81 29.42 14.30
N GLU A 187 6.00 29.41 13.70
CA GLU A 187 6.78 28.20 13.38
C GLU A 187 6.87 27.21 14.56
N ARG A 188 7.21 27.70 15.77
CA ARG A 188 7.27 26.89 16.99
C ARG A 188 5.98 26.15 17.36
N LEU A 189 4.83 26.63 16.88
CA LEU A 189 3.51 26.06 17.13
C LEU A 189 3.09 25.06 16.04
N ARG A 190 3.67 25.13 14.83
CA ARG A 190 3.29 24.26 13.71
C ARG A 190 3.70 22.81 13.96
N GLY A 191 4.97 22.59 14.32
CA GLY A 191 5.45 21.26 14.69
C GLY A 191 4.70 20.70 15.91
N LEU A 192 4.33 21.56 16.85
CA LEU A 192 3.52 21.18 18.00
C LEU A 192 2.09 20.79 17.57
N LEU A 193 1.46 21.52 16.67
CA LEU A 193 0.14 21.16 16.16
C LEU A 193 0.17 19.80 15.45
N ILE A 194 1.14 19.58 14.56
CA ILE A 194 1.26 18.34 13.79
C ILE A 194 1.51 17.14 14.71
N SER A 195 2.45 17.25 15.65
CA SER A 195 2.67 16.20 16.65
C SER A 195 1.43 15.94 17.52
N GLY A 196 0.68 16.98 17.88
CA GLY A 196 -0.58 16.84 18.60
C GLY A 196 -1.62 16.05 17.81
N ILE A 197 -1.79 16.34 16.51
CA ILE A 197 -2.70 15.58 15.64
C ILE A 197 -2.28 14.11 15.54
N LEU A 198 -0.99 13.82 15.34
CA LEU A 198 -0.48 12.44 15.29
C LEU A 198 -0.70 11.68 16.60
N ILE A 199 -0.54 12.35 17.76
CA ILE A 199 -0.84 11.75 19.06
C ILE A 199 -2.35 11.46 19.17
N ALA A 200 -3.21 12.41 18.83
CA ALA A 200 -4.66 12.25 18.92
C ALA A 200 -5.19 11.12 18.01
N LEU A 201 -4.59 10.91 16.83
CA LEU A 201 -4.97 9.84 15.91
C LEU A 201 -4.63 8.43 16.43
N LYS A 202 -3.86 8.30 17.53
CA LYS A 202 -3.72 7.03 18.25
C LYS A 202 -4.97 6.66 19.04
N ASN A 203 -5.82 7.63 19.36
CA ASN A 203 -7.09 7.40 20.02
C ASN A 203 -8.12 6.87 19.01
N ASP A 204 -8.51 5.61 19.14
CA ASP A 204 -9.41 4.94 18.18
C ASP A 204 -10.73 5.69 17.97
N ARG A 205 -11.28 6.27 19.04
CA ARG A 205 -12.53 7.06 18.96
C ARG A 205 -12.33 8.34 18.18
N PHE A 206 -11.28 9.12 18.49
CA PHE A 206 -10.98 10.33 17.75
C PHE A 206 -10.71 10.04 16.27
N LYS A 207 -9.90 9.02 15.99
CA LYS A 207 -9.59 8.55 14.64
C LYS A 207 -10.85 8.19 13.83
N ALA A 208 -11.87 7.63 14.48
CA ALA A 208 -13.14 7.30 13.83
C ALA A 208 -14.05 8.52 13.62
N GLU A 209 -14.03 9.51 14.53
CA GLU A 209 -15.02 10.60 14.57
C GLU A 209 -14.53 11.93 13.99
N TYR A 210 -13.22 12.16 13.86
CA TYR A 210 -12.66 13.50 13.62
C TYR A 210 -13.21 14.21 12.37
N LYS A 211 -13.46 13.49 11.28
CA LYS A 211 -14.07 14.05 10.05
C LYS A 211 -15.52 14.48 10.22
N ASN A 212 -16.22 13.93 11.22
CA ASN A 212 -17.67 14.01 11.38
C ASN A 212 -18.12 15.05 12.43
N TYR A 213 -17.19 15.68 13.17
CA TYR A 213 -17.55 16.75 14.11
C TYR A 213 -18.26 17.90 13.42
N ARG A 214 -19.33 18.44 14.01
CA ARG A 214 -20.17 19.45 13.35
C ARG A 214 -19.52 20.83 13.31
N THR A 215 -18.76 21.19 14.34
CA THR A 215 -18.13 22.50 14.47
C THR A 215 -16.63 22.40 14.64
N THR A 216 -15.88 23.44 14.26
CA THR A 216 -14.43 23.54 14.52
C THR A 216 -14.14 23.45 16.02
N GLN A 217 -14.98 24.07 16.85
CA GLN A 217 -14.83 24.05 18.31
C GLN A 217 -14.92 22.63 18.89
N ASP A 218 -15.88 21.83 18.42
CA ASP A 218 -16.01 20.44 18.85
C ASP A 218 -14.78 19.63 18.44
N LEU A 219 -14.32 19.79 17.20
CA LEU A 219 -13.14 19.10 16.67
C LEU A 219 -11.89 19.45 17.48
N VAL A 220 -11.63 20.73 17.71
CA VAL A 220 -10.46 21.22 18.46
C VAL A 220 -10.50 20.73 19.91
N THR A 221 -11.67 20.77 20.55
CA THR A 221 -11.84 20.30 21.93
C THR A 221 -11.58 18.80 22.03
N ASN A 222 -12.12 18.01 21.11
CA ASN A 222 -11.90 16.57 21.09
C ASN A 222 -10.46 16.20 20.69
N LEU A 223 -9.83 16.97 19.79
CA LEU A 223 -8.42 16.85 19.47
C LEU A 223 -7.57 17.02 20.72
N TYR A 224 -7.75 18.13 21.45
CA TYR A 224 -7.01 18.41 22.68
C TYR A 224 -7.24 17.34 23.76
N ASN A 225 -8.49 16.91 23.96
CA ASN A 225 -8.82 15.87 24.94
C ASN A 225 -8.20 14.52 24.58
N SER A 226 -8.12 14.19 23.30
CA SER A 226 -7.49 12.95 22.81
C SER A 226 -5.98 12.99 23.02
N ILE A 227 -5.33 14.12 22.71
CA ILE A 227 -3.90 14.33 23.03
C ILE A 227 -3.64 14.08 24.51
N LYS A 228 -4.48 14.67 25.37
CA LYS A 228 -4.36 14.52 26.82
C LYS A 228 -4.53 13.06 27.26
N ALA A 229 -5.54 12.35 26.74
CA ALA A 229 -5.79 10.96 27.07
C ALA A 229 -4.61 10.05 26.67
N GLU A 230 -4.10 10.20 25.45
CA GLU A 230 -2.99 9.39 24.93
C GLU A 230 -1.68 9.68 25.69
N LEU A 231 -1.40 10.95 26.02
CA LEU A 231 -0.24 11.29 26.84
C LEU A 231 -0.37 10.74 28.26
N GLN A 232 -1.56 10.83 28.86
CA GLN A 232 -1.83 10.29 30.20
C GLN A 232 -1.66 8.77 30.24
N GLY A 233 -2.06 8.05 29.20
CA GLY A 233 -1.89 6.60 29.07
C GLY A 233 -0.46 6.14 28.73
N SER A 234 0.45 7.04 28.37
CA SER A 234 1.83 6.70 27.98
C SER A 234 2.79 6.52 29.15
N ASP A 235 3.95 5.89 28.87
CA ASP A 235 5.06 5.71 29.82
C ASP A 235 5.93 6.96 30.04
N VAL A 236 5.52 8.12 29.49
CA VAL A 236 6.25 9.39 29.65
C VAL A 236 6.26 9.82 31.12
N PRO A 237 7.34 10.40 31.67
CA PRO A 237 7.31 10.91 33.05
C PRO A 237 6.24 11.99 33.29
N GLU A 238 5.57 11.97 34.44
CA GLU A 238 4.43 12.86 34.75
C GLU A 238 4.76 14.36 34.59
N GLY A 239 5.93 14.78 35.06
CA GLY A 239 6.40 16.16 34.89
C GLY A 239 6.61 16.56 33.42
N THR A 240 6.92 15.59 32.55
CA THR A 240 7.03 15.80 31.09
C THR A 240 5.64 15.81 30.45
N LYS A 241 4.72 14.93 30.86
CA LYS A 241 3.31 14.94 30.40
C LYS A 241 2.68 16.31 30.61
N GLN A 242 2.80 16.87 31.82
CA GLN A 242 2.21 18.18 32.14
C GLN A 242 2.79 19.32 31.30
N LYS A 243 4.10 19.30 31.03
CA LYS A 243 4.74 20.29 30.14
C LYS A 243 4.24 20.16 28.70
N LEU A 244 4.11 18.93 28.19
CA LEU A 244 3.59 18.66 26.86
C LEU A 244 2.13 19.13 26.73
N ILE A 245 1.26 18.73 27.67
CA ILE A 245 -0.16 19.13 27.69
C ILE A 245 -0.30 20.65 27.67
N ARG A 246 0.43 21.37 28.54
CA ARG A 246 0.44 22.85 28.51
C ARG A 246 0.94 23.41 27.19
N GLY A 247 1.92 22.75 26.58
CA GLY A 247 2.40 23.07 25.25
C GLY A 247 1.27 23.10 24.22
N PHE A 248 0.31 22.18 24.31
CA PHE A 248 -0.82 22.07 23.38
C PHE A 248 -1.99 23.03 23.68
N ASP A 249 -1.99 23.79 24.77
CA ASP A 249 -3.10 24.72 25.13
C ASP A 249 -3.37 25.79 24.06
N PHE A 250 -2.39 26.10 23.21
CA PHE A 250 -2.57 27.01 22.08
C PHE A 250 -3.62 26.51 21.07
N ILE A 251 -3.84 25.19 20.98
CA ILE A 251 -4.88 24.59 20.12
C ILE A 251 -6.25 25.13 20.53
N LEU A 252 -6.50 25.28 21.84
CA LEU A 252 -7.78 25.78 22.36
C LEU A 252 -7.93 27.30 22.27
N THR A 253 -6.85 28.04 22.05
CA THR A 253 -6.85 29.52 22.20
C THR A 253 -6.44 30.28 20.95
N SER A 254 -5.85 29.62 19.95
CA SER A 254 -5.44 30.26 18.69
C SER A 254 -6.65 30.56 17.81
N SER A 255 -6.94 31.84 17.59
CA SER A 255 -7.98 32.29 16.66
C SER A 255 -7.73 31.84 15.21
N SER A 256 -6.47 31.62 14.83
CA SER A 256 -6.08 31.08 13.53
C SER A 256 -6.50 29.61 13.33
N ILE A 257 -6.66 28.87 14.43
CA ILE A 257 -7.04 27.44 14.46
C ILE A 257 -8.53 27.30 14.74
N ASN A 258 -9.08 28.14 15.62
CA ASN A 258 -10.48 28.11 16.07
C ASN A 258 -11.40 28.99 15.23
N ASP A 259 -10.97 29.36 14.03
CA ASP A 259 -11.83 30.10 13.11
C ASP A 259 -13.08 29.26 12.79
N SER A 260 -14.24 29.89 12.91
CA SER A 260 -15.55 29.30 12.66
C SER A 260 -15.85 29.09 11.17
N SER A 261 -14.95 29.51 10.27
CA SER A 261 -15.06 29.24 8.84
C SER A 261 -15.02 27.74 8.54
N ALA A 262 -15.81 27.29 7.56
CA ALA A 262 -15.82 25.89 7.12
C ALA A 262 -14.44 25.43 6.60
N GLU A 263 -13.61 26.37 6.15
CA GLU A 263 -12.23 26.14 5.73
C GLU A 263 -11.37 25.67 6.89
N ALA A 264 -11.48 26.27 8.08
CA ALA A 264 -10.69 25.91 9.27
C ALA A 264 -10.82 24.43 9.67
N LYS A 265 -12.01 23.84 9.48
CA LYS A 265 -12.28 22.42 9.76
C LYS A 265 -11.48 21.49 8.84
N LYS A 266 -11.29 21.86 7.57
CA LYS A 266 -10.59 21.04 6.57
C LYS A 266 -9.12 20.76 6.94
N TYR A 267 -8.49 21.61 7.78
CA TYR A 267 -7.09 21.45 8.19
C TYR A 267 -6.90 20.47 9.35
N LEU A 268 -7.97 20.17 10.07
CA LEU A 268 -7.97 19.28 11.22
C LEU A 268 -8.58 17.90 10.89
N THR A 269 -8.99 17.68 9.63
CA THR A 269 -9.68 16.46 9.13
C THR A 269 -9.10 15.92 7.84
#